data_AF-A0A5B8KYQ0-F1
#
_entry.id   AF-A0A5B8KYQ0-F1
#
_cell.length_a   1.000
_cell.length_b   1.000
_cell.length_c   1.000
_cell.angle_alpha   90.00
_cell.angle_beta   90.00
_cell.angle_gamma   90.00
#
_symmetry.space_group_name_H-M   'P 1'
#
loop_
_entity.id
_entity.type
_entity.pdbx_description
1 polymer ?
#
loop_
_entity_poly.entity_id
_entity_poly.type
_entity_poly.pdbx_seq_one_letter_code
_entity_poly.pdbx_strand_id
1 'polypeptide(L)'
;MFRIGEFAQIAQVSGRQLRYYDQLGLLHPEHVDRATGYRYYSVRQLPRLNAILALKELGLTLEQIGRAIAPAASGSRATPAERFFATSSTACSSRRYCSRPAADRKPTTRKSAAS
;
A
#
# COMPACT_ATOMS: atom_id res chain seq x y z
N MET A 1 -22.84 3.40 10.08
CA MET A 1 -21.52 3.70 9.47
C MET A 1 -20.51 3.92 10.59
N PHE A 2 -19.25 3.55 10.37
CA PHE A 2 -18.19 3.53 11.37
C PHE A 2 -17.08 4.51 11.00
N ARG A 3 -16.51 5.20 11.99
CA ARG A 3 -15.27 5.97 11.77
C ARG A 3 -14.11 5.01 11.55
N ILE A 4 -13.02 5.54 10.97
CA ILE A 4 -11.80 4.75 10.72
C ILE A 4 -11.28 4.00 11.97
N GLY A 5 -11.39 4.60 13.16
CA GLY A 5 -10.95 3.99 14.41
C GLY A 5 -11.85 2.85 14.88
N GLU A 6 -13.18 3.03 14.80
CA GLU A 6 -14.15 2.00 15.17
C GLU A 6 -14.07 0.81 14.21
N PHE A 7 -13.96 1.08 12.91
CA PHE A 7 -13.80 0.06 11.88
C PHE A 7 -12.49 -0.73 12.06
N ALA A 8 -11.41 -0.05 12.43
CA ALA A 8 -10.13 -0.68 12.73
C ALA A 8 -10.22 -1.66 13.91
N GLN A 9 -10.95 -1.30 14.97
CA GLN A 9 -11.16 -2.18 16.12
C GLN A 9 -11.96 -3.44 15.74
N ILE A 10 -13.03 -3.29 14.97
CA ILE A 10 -13.88 -4.43 14.54
C ILE A 10 -13.08 -5.40 13.67
N ALA A 11 -12.27 -4.87 12.74
CA ALA A 11 -11.45 -5.69 11.84
C ALA A 11 -10.10 -6.12 12.45
N GLN A 12 -9.83 -5.79 13.71
CA GLN A 12 -8.55 -6.06 14.40
C GLN A 12 -7.31 -5.59 13.64
N VAL A 13 -7.42 -4.49 12.90
CA VAL A 13 -6.32 -3.88 12.15
C VAL A 13 -5.96 -2.53 12.74
N SER A 14 -4.76 -2.06 12.45
CA SER A 14 -4.38 -0.69 12.82
C SER A 14 -4.99 0.31 11.85
N GLY A 15 -5.42 1.48 12.33
CA GLY A 15 -5.90 2.58 11.47
C GLY A 15 -4.87 3.03 10.42
N ARG A 16 -3.57 2.79 10.66
CA ARG A 16 -2.49 2.97 9.67
C ARG A 16 -2.65 2.05 8.45
N GLN A 17 -3.02 0.78 8.65
CA GLN A 17 -3.21 -0.19 7.56
C GLN A 17 -4.39 0.21 6.68
N LEU A 18 -5.49 0.67 7.29
CA LEU A 18 -6.64 1.21 6.56
C LEU A 18 -6.29 2.40 5.68
N ARG A 19 -5.52 3.37 6.20
CA ARG A 19 -5.04 4.51 5.39
C ARG A 19 -4.14 4.05 4.25
N TYR A 20 -3.31 3.04 4.49
CA TYR A 20 -2.44 2.47 3.48
C TYR A 20 -3.25 1.77 2.36
N TYR A 21 -4.29 1.00 2.71
CA TYR A 21 -5.18 0.38 1.72
C TYR A 21 -6.02 1.39 0.94
N ASP A 22 -6.38 2.53 1.55
CA ASP A 22 -7.04 3.65 0.87
C ASP A 22 -6.11 4.29 -0.18
N GLN A 23 -4.84 4.53 0.16
CA GLN A 23 -3.82 5.05 -0.77
C GLN A 23 -3.56 4.11 -1.96
N LEU A 24 -3.65 2.80 -1.73
CA LEU A 24 -3.49 1.78 -2.76
C LEU A 24 -4.76 1.54 -3.59
N GLY A 25 -5.89 2.12 -3.20
CA GLY A 25 -7.18 1.91 -3.85
C GLY A 25 -7.79 0.53 -3.66
N LEU A 26 -7.34 -0.23 -2.65
CA LEU A 26 -7.89 -1.56 -2.35
C LEU A 26 -9.24 -1.47 -1.63
N LEU A 27 -9.38 -0.46 -0.78
CA LEU A 27 -10.55 -0.24 0.05
C LEU A 27 -10.82 1.26 0.20
N HIS A 28 -11.99 1.70 -0.26
CA HIS A 28 -12.40 3.10 -0.22
C HIS A 28 -13.47 3.33 0.85
N PRO A 29 -13.51 4.51 1.50
CA PRO A 29 -14.62 4.88 2.36
C PRO A 29 -15.92 4.97 1.53
N GLU A 30 -17.02 4.50 2.10
CA GLU A 30 -18.34 4.58 1.45
C GLU A 30 -18.88 6.01 1.49
N HIS A 31 -18.49 6.78 2.51
CA HIS A 31 -18.88 8.17 2.64
C HIS A 31 -17.72 9.01 3.17
N VAL A 32 -17.51 10.16 2.53
CA VAL A 32 -16.59 11.20 2.98
C VAL A 32 -17.43 12.45 3.20
N ASP A 33 -17.50 12.89 4.44
CA ASP A 33 -18.19 14.12 4.78
C ASP A 33 -17.38 15.31 4.24
N ARG A 34 -18.03 16.16 3.43
CA ARG A 34 -17.39 17.32 2.80
C ARG A 34 -17.16 18.48 3.77
N ALA A 35 -17.94 18.55 4.85
CA ALA A 35 -17.83 19.63 5.83
C ALA A 35 -16.67 19.38 6.80
N THR A 36 -16.44 18.14 7.18
CA THR A 36 -15.46 17.76 8.21
C THR A 36 -14.25 16.99 7.69
N GLY A 37 -14.35 16.40 6.48
CA GLY A 37 -13.31 15.53 5.93
C GLY A 37 -13.20 14.16 6.60
N TYR A 38 -14.15 13.80 7.47
CA TYR A 38 -14.17 12.50 8.12
C TYR A 38 -14.52 11.38 7.12
N ARG A 39 -13.84 10.25 7.30
CA ARG A 39 -14.01 9.03 6.49
C ARG A 39 -14.88 8.04 7.24
N TYR A 40 -15.94 7.58 6.58
CA TYR A 40 -16.88 6.62 7.11
C TYR A 40 -16.84 5.33 6.29
N TYR A 41 -16.78 4.22 7.03
CA TYR A 41 -16.78 2.86 6.51
C TYR A 41 -18.06 2.15 6.90
N SER A 42 -18.44 1.13 6.14
CA SER A 42 -19.66 0.37 6.38
C SER A 42 -19.36 -1.09 6.69
N VAL A 43 -20.29 -1.76 7.37
CA VAL A 43 -20.16 -3.19 7.67
C VAL A 43 -20.04 -4.02 6.39
N ARG A 44 -20.64 -3.56 5.29
CA ARG A 44 -20.61 -4.27 4.01
C ARG A 44 -19.20 -4.42 3.43
N GLN A 45 -18.23 -3.62 3.92
CA GLN A 45 -16.84 -3.65 3.48
C GLN A 45 -15.96 -4.58 4.32
N LEU A 46 -16.42 -5.05 5.47
CA LEU A 46 -15.69 -6.00 6.32
C LEU A 46 -15.32 -7.30 5.60
N PRO A 47 -16.23 -7.97 4.86
CA PRO A 47 -15.88 -9.19 4.13
C PRO A 47 -14.74 -8.97 3.13
N ARG A 48 -14.74 -7.80 2.46
CA ARG A 48 -13.69 -7.42 1.53
C ARG A 48 -12.35 -7.20 2.24
N LEU A 49 -12.35 -6.55 3.39
CA LEU A 49 -11.14 -6.36 4.19
C LEU A 49 -10.58 -7.69 4.71
N ASN A 50 -11.45 -8.59 5.18
CA ASN A 50 -11.04 -9.91 5.66
C ASN A 50 -10.38 -10.74 4.54
N ALA A 51 -10.90 -10.64 3.31
CA ALA A 51 -10.26 -11.26 2.15
C ALA A 51 -8.85 -10.70 1.89
N ILE A 52 -8.66 -9.38 1.97
CA ILE A 52 -7.34 -8.74 1.85
C ILE A 52 -6.37 -9.30 2.89
N LEU A 53 -6.80 -9.42 4.15
CA LEU A 53 -5.97 -9.90 5.25
C LEU A 53 -5.58 -11.36 5.05
N ALA A 54 -6.54 -12.23 4.71
CA ALA A 54 -6.26 -13.64 4.42
C ALA A 54 -5.25 -13.82 3.26
N LEU A 55 -5.40 -13.03 2.19
CA LEU A 55 -4.47 -13.08 1.05
C LEU A 55 -3.08 -12.55 1.39
N LYS A 56 -3.01 -11.54 2.27
CA LYS A 56 -1.75 -11.01 2.78
C LYS A 56 -1.00 -12.04 3.63
N GLU A 57 -1.71 -12.82 4.45
CA GLU A 57 -1.13 -13.90 5.26
C GLU A 57 -0.54 -15.02 4.39
N LEU A 58 -1.10 -15.25 3.20
CA LEU A 58 -0.57 -16.18 2.21
C LEU A 58 0.69 -15.68 1.47
N GLY A 59 1.16 -14.46 1.79
CA GLY A 59 2.36 -13.88 1.17
C GLY A 59 2.14 -13.30 -0.23
N LEU A 60 0.89 -13.06 -0.63
CA LEU A 60 0.58 -12.43 -1.92
C LEU A 60 0.96 -10.94 -1.90
N THR A 61 1.39 -10.45 -3.06
CA THR A 61 1.67 -9.02 -3.22
C THR A 61 0.37 -8.23 -3.29
N LEU A 62 0.41 -6.96 -2.86
CA LEU A 62 -0.78 -6.08 -2.86
C LEU A 62 -1.41 -5.92 -4.25
N GLU A 63 -0.58 -5.99 -5.31
CA GLU A 63 -1.05 -5.98 -6.70
C GLU A 63 -1.86 -7.24 -7.05
N GLN A 64 -1.41 -8.42 -6.59
CA GLN A 64 -2.14 -9.68 -6.77
C GLN A 64 -3.46 -9.67 -6.00
N ILE A 65 -3.46 -9.11 -4.78
CA ILE A 65 -4.65 -8.95 -3.95
C ILE A 65 -5.70 -8.08 -4.66
N GLY A 66 -5.29 -6.96 -5.25
CA GLY A 66 -6.19 -6.10 -6.02
C GLY A 66 -6.86 -6.83 -7.20
N ARG A 67 -6.10 -7.68 -7.91
CA ARG A 67 -6.65 -8.51 -9.00
C ARG A 67 -7.57 -9.63 -8.50
N ALA A 68 -7.28 -10.23 -7.35
CA ALA A 68 -8.07 -11.32 -6.79
C ALA A 68 -9.43 -10.86 -6.25
N ILE A 69 -9.53 -9.63 -5.77
CA ILE A 69 -10.74 -9.05 -5.17
C ILE A 69 -11.59 -8.29 -6.20
N ALA A 70 -11.05 -8.04 -7.39
CA ALA A 70 -11.85 -7.53 -8.50
C ALA A 70 -13.04 -8.49 -8.72
N PRO A 71 -14.29 -7.99 -8.81
CA PRO A 71 -15.45 -8.84 -8.98
C PRO A 71 -15.25 -9.64 -10.26
N ALA A 72 -14.94 -10.92 -10.08
CA ALA A 72 -14.79 -11.85 -11.17
C ALA A 72 -16.17 -12.00 -11.81
N ALA A 73 -16.38 -11.36 -12.96
CA ALA A 73 -17.18 -12.00 -13.98
C ALA A 73 -16.50 -13.34 -14.27
N SER A 74 -16.98 -14.38 -13.59
CA SER A 74 -16.80 -15.81 -13.89
C SER A 74 -15.56 -16.17 -14.73
N GLY A 75 -14.52 -16.63 -14.04
CA GLY A 75 -13.62 -17.65 -14.56
C GLY A 75 -12.37 -17.15 -15.27
N SER A 76 -11.22 -17.37 -14.62
CA SER A 76 -10.13 -18.11 -15.25
C SER A 76 -9.05 -18.43 -14.22
N ARG A 77 -8.68 -19.71 -14.21
CA ARG A 77 -7.50 -20.30 -13.57
C ARG A 77 -6.31 -19.33 -13.57
N ALA A 78 -5.83 -18.96 -12.39
CA ALA A 78 -4.42 -18.68 -12.18
C ALA A 78 -3.87 -19.79 -11.28
N THR A 79 -3.64 -20.95 -11.88
CA THR A 79 -2.71 -21.96 -11.35
C THR A 79 -1.28 -21.40 -11.41
N PRO A 80 -0.36 -21.96 -10.59
CA PRO A 80 0.51 -21.21 -9.69
C PRO A 80 1.75 -20.68 -10.40
N ALA A 81 2.24 -19.53 -9.93
CA ALA A 81 3.56 -19.00 -10.27
C ALA A 81 4.71 -19.81 -9.62
N GLU A 82 4.62 -21.14 -9.60
CA GLU A 82 5.79 -22.01 -9.46
C GLU A 82 6.41 -22.24 -10.82
N ARG A 83 7.22 -21.29 -11.28
CA ARG A 83 8.33 -21.52 -12.20
C ARG A 83 9.14 -20.25 -12.28
N PHE A 84 10.20 -20.19 -11.49
CA PHE A 84 11.53 -19.67 -11.85
C PHE A 84 12.42 -19.54 -10.60
N PHE A 85 12.49 -20.59 -9.75
CA PHE A 85 13.71 -20.81 -9.00
C PHE A 85 14.66 -21.59 -9.91
N ALA A 86 15.19 -20.87 -10.91
CA ALA A 86 16.32 -21.36 -11.68
C ALA A 86 17.57 -21.19 -10.82
N THR A 87 18.06 -22.32 -10.34
CA THR A 87 19.38 -22.50 -9.75
C THR A 87 20.47 -22.24 -10.80
N SER A 88 21.22 -21.17 -10.61
CA SER A 88 22.63 -21.02 -11.02
C SER A 88 23.18 -19.80 -10.28
N SER A 89 23.78 -19.97 -9.10
CA SER A 89 25.21 -20.24 -8.94
C SER A 89 26.10 -19.61 -10.02
N THR A 90 27.07 -18.83 -9.53
CA THR A 90 28.32 -18.43 -10.22
C THR A 90 28.26 -17.24 -11.17
N ALA A 91 28.28 -16.03 -10.60
CA ALA A 91 29.15 -14.94 -11.10
C ALA A 91 29.31 -13.85 -10.04
N CYS A 92 30.24 -14.07 -9.12
CA CYS A 92 30.98 -12.98 -8.50
C CYS A 92 31.72 -12.24 -9.63
N SER A 93 31.32 -11.01 -9.97
CA SER A 93 32.24 -10.07 -10.63
C SER A 93 31.69 -8.64 -10.67
N SER A 94 32.53 -7.69 -10.22
CA SER A 94 32.42 -6.23 -10.34
C SER A 94 31.36 -5.57 -9.44
N ARG A 95 31.67 -4.93 -8.30
CA ARG A 95 32.68 -3.88 -8.04
C ARG A 95 32.62 -2.75 -9.07
N ARG A 96 31.53 -1.97 -9.06
CA ARG A 96 31.51 -0.51 -9.28
C ARG A 96 30.08 0.04 -9.32
N TYR A 97 29.48 0.29 -8.17
CA TYR A 97 28.52 1.39 -8.00
C TYR A 97 28.62 1.94 -6.57
N CYS A 98 29.84 2.30 -6.18
CA CYS A 98 30.05 3.40 -5.25
C CYS A 98 30.21 4.66 -6.09
N SER A 99 29.14 5.43 -6.23
CA SER A 99 29.23 6.86 -6.55
C SER A 99 27.93 7.53 -6.14
N ARG A 100 27.86 7.77 -4.83
CA ARG A 100 27.04 8.79 -4.18
C ARG A 100 27.57 10.15 -4.63
N PRO A 101 26.83 11.00 -5.36
CA PRO A 101 27.24 12.39 -5.52
C PRO A 101 26.74 13.18 -4.32
N ALA A 102 27.70 13.70 -3.57
CA ALA A 102 27.50 14.80 -2.63
C ALA A 102 27.49 16.12 -3.41
N ALA A 103 26.39 16.87 -3.33
CA ALA A 103 26.24 18.32 -3.55
C ALA A 103 24.72 18.56 -3.66
N ASP A 104 24.08 19.52 -2.99
CA ASP A 104 24.52 20.90 -2.90
C ASP A 104 24.13 21.56 -1.58
N ARG A 105 25.02 22.47 -1.16
CA ARG A 105 24.96 23.23 0.08
C ARG A 105 23.96 24.38 -0.08
N LYS A 106 23.26 24.68 1.00
CA LYS A 106 22.47 25.92 1.15
C LYS A 106 23.35 27.15 0.85
N PRO A 107 22.88 28.13 0.05
CA PRO A 107 23.47 29.45 0.09
C PRO A 107 23.05 30.14 1.40
N THR A 108 24.04 30.32 2.28
CA THR A 108 24.06 31.42 3.23
C THR A 108 24.42 32.71 2.49
N THR A 109 24.16 33.85 3.16
CA THR A 109 24.41 35.27 2.81
C THR A 109 23.14 36.02 2.39
N ARG A 110 22.86 37.27 2.82
CA ARG A 110 23.39 38.20 3.84
C ARG A 110 22.40 39.40 3.87
N LYS A 111 22.35 40.11 5.00
CA LYS A 111 21.81 41.47 5.24
C LYS A 111 21.40 42.33 4.01
N SER A 112 20.24 42.96 4.11
CA SER A 112 19.99 44.40 3.84
C SER A 112 18.80 44.78 4.76
N ALA A 113 18.84 45.69 5.74
CA ALA A 113 19.27 47.09 5.81
C ALA A 113 18.57 47.99 4.76
N ALA A 114 17.85 49.00 5.30
CA ALA A 114 17.24 50.19 4.68
C ALA A 114 15.85 50.05 4.00
N SER A 115 14.78 50.39 4.73
CA SER A 115 14.12 51.72 4.67
C SER A 115 13.09 51.86 5.77
#